data_AF-A0A0Q4ZNA4-F1
#
_entry.id   AF-A0A0Q4ZNA4-F1
#
_cell.length_a   1.000
_cell.length_b   1.000
_cell.length_c   1.000
_cell.angle_alpha   90.00
_cell.angle_beta   90.00
_cell.angle_gamma   90.00
#
_symmetry.space_group_name_H-M   'P 1'
#
loop_
_entity.id
_entity.type
_entity.pdbx_description
1 polymer ?
#
loop_
_entity_poly.entity_id
_entity_poly.type
_entity_poly.pdbx_seq_one_letter_code
_entity_poly.pdbx_strand_id
1 'polypeptide(L)'
;MWRSVFAFSALTLFGAGLTGCALNKFEQREPWRDQTEQACNAKRLVETTEFVTPVKEISGPGVCGMLQPYRVTRLGKGTVALKQRVTLACPALTEAEAWLADTIQPAANLYFGQPVAEINAGTYACRGRNNQAGAKLSEHSFGNALDIMSFKLADGYVITVKGGWRGTEAEQGFLREVFLGACARFSTVLAPGSNVFHYDHIHVDLARHDPRGLRRICQPLIKFTPQLGADGVPRATARPRPPERLPAPPQAPIDVEEDDPYGVTPMSARQPARPPAAQLAHGPAPVGRSAPPVAYAAAPRAPVARSPAPRVAAALPPEDFAAEPLSLTAPGLDEPIY
;
A
#
# COMPACT_ATOMS: atom_id res chain seq x y z
N MET A 1 63.81 29.49 30.92
CA MET A 1 62.79 29.83 29.90
C MET A 1 61.82 28.67 29.73
N TRP A 2 60.83 28.50 30.62
CA TRP A 2 59.83 27.43 30.42
C TRP A 2 58.56 27.65 31.25
N ARG A 3 57.86 28.78 31.06
CA ARG A 3 56.62 29.07 31.79
C ARG A 3 55.47 29.63 30.96
N SER A 4 55.54 29.59 29.63
CA SER A 4 54.55 30.28 28.78
C SER A 4 53.83 29.43 27.73
N VAL A 5 53.97 28.09 27.75
CA VAL A 5 53.37 27.23 26.70
C VAL A 5 52.02 26.59 27.12
N PHE A 6 51.68 26.58 28.41
CA PHE A 6 50.48 25.87 28.87
C PHE A 6 49.18 26.69 28.91
N ALA A 7 49.22 27.99 28.63
CA ALA A 7 48.03 28.85 28.72
C ALA A 7 47.18 28.91 27.44
N PHE A 8 47.68 28.44 26.29
CA PHE A 8 46.93 28.49 25.02
C PHE A 8 46.34 27.15 24.56
N SER A 9 46.61 26.04 25.25
CA SER A 9 46.02 24.73 24.92
C SER A 9 44.71 24.44 25.66
N ALA A 10 44.36 25.22 26.69
CA ALA A 10 43.10 25.02 27.44
C ALA A 10 41.90 25.73 26.79
N LEU A 11 42.12 26.74 25.93
CA LEU A 11 41.02 27.47 25.29
C LEU A 11 40.53 26.82 23.99
N THR A 12 41.31 25.95 23.34
CA THR A 12 40.90 25.24 22.13
C THR A 12 40.09 23.97 22.41
N LEU A 13 40.10 23.46 23.65
CA LEU A 13 39.31 22.29 24.05
C LEU A 13 37.93 22.62 24.63
N PHE A 14 37.66 23.88 24.99
CA PHE A 14 36.34 24.32 25.46
C PHE A 14 35.43 24.89 24.34
N GLY A 15 35.99 25.24 23.18
CA GLY A 15 35.22 25.76 22.04
C GLY A 15 34.61 24.69 21.11
N ALA A 16 35.00 23.42 21.26
CA ALA A 16 34.55 22.32 20.40
C ALA A 16 33.40 21.48 21.00
N GLY A 17 32.73 21.99 22.04
CA GLY A 17 31.70 21.25 22.78
C GLY A 17 30.24 21.59 22.44
N LEU A 18 29.97 22.64 21.65
CA LEU A 18 28.60 23.17 21.46
C LEU A 18 28.14 23.31 20.00
N THR A 19 28.85 22.69 19.06
CA THR A 19 28.34 22.46 17.69
C THR A 19 27.88 21.02 17.49
N GLY A 20 27.39 20.40 18.56
CA GLY A 20 26.48 19.27 18.47
C GLY A 20 25.08 19.76 18.10
N CYS A 21 24.91 20.41 16.95
CA CYS A 21 23.61 20.45 16.29
C CYS A 21 23.27 19.01 15.98
N ALA A 22 22.55 18.38 16.91
CA ALA A 22 22.00 17.06 16.76
C ALA A 22 21.37 16.99 15.38
N LEU A 23 21.89 16.10 14.54
CA LEU A 23 21.32 15.66 13.27
C LEU A 23 20.03 14.89 13.56
N ASN A 24 19.10 15.55 14.23
CA ASN A 24 17.73 15.12 14.43
C ASN A 24 17.03 15.28 13.08
N LYS A 25 17.42 14.44 12.12
CA LYS A 25 16.62 14.10 10.95
C LYS A 25 15.45 13.23 11.40
N PHE A 26 14.70 13.67 12.42
CA PHE A 26 13.37 13.15 12.63
C PHE A 26 12.58 13.64 11.43
N GLU A 27 12.29 12.72 10.52
CA GLU A 27 11.48 12.98 9.34
C GLU A 27 10.20 13.66 9.83
N GLN A 28 10.00 14.93 9.49
CA GLN A 28 8.81 15.68 9.89
C GLN A 28 7.69 15.38 8.91
N ARG A 29 6.47 15.17 9.42
CA ARG A 29 5.27 15.09 8.58
C ARG A 29 5.08 16.45 7.92
N GLU A 30 5.21 16.47 6.60
CA GLU A 30 5.08 17.72 5.85
C GLU A 30 3.66 18.30 6.00
N PRO A 31 3.51 19.60 6.32
CA PRO A 31 2.21 20.20 6.66
C PRO A 31 1.13 20.07 5.57
N TRP A 32 1.53 19.93 4.31
CA TRP A 32 0.57 19.82 3.20
C TRP A 32 -0.33 18.59 3.32
N ARG A 33 0.13 17.51 3.97
CA ARG A 33 -0.69 16.30 4.18
C ARG A 33 -1.92 16.64 5.02
N ASP A 34 -1.71 17.39 6.08
CA ASP A 34 -2.74 17.78 7.05
C ASP A 34 -3.68 18.81 6.43
N GLN A 35 -3.10 19.78 5.74
CA GLN A 35 -3.87 20.81 5.02
C GLN A 35 -4.77 20.20 3.96
N THR A 36 -4.29 19.22 3.18
CA THR A 36 -5.08 18.56 2.14
C THR A 36 -6.15 17.64 2.74
N GLU A 37 -5.84 16.91 3.81
CA GLU A 37 -6.80 16.12 4.57
C GLU A 37 -7.94 16.98 5.12
N GLN A 38 -7.60 18.06 5.84
CA GLN A 38 -8.57 19.01 6.40
C GLN A 38 -9.41 19.69 5.31
N ALA A 39 -8.78 20.15 4.23
CA ALA A 39 -9.52 20.78 3.12
C ALA A 39 -10.51 19.82 2.46
N CYS A 40 -10.13 18.54 2.29
CA CYS A 40 -11.02 17.51 1.77
C CYS A 40 -12.21 17.25 2.71
N ASN A 41 -11.95 17.12 4.02
CA ASN A 41 -12.98 16.92 5.03
C ASN A 41 -13.93 18.13 5.15
N ALA A 42 -13.41 19.35 5.11
CA ALA A 42 -14.20 20.58 5.14
C ALA A 42 -15.15 20.68 3.94
N LYS A 43 -14.73 20.18 2.77
CA LYS A 43 -15.54 20.10 1.56
C LYS A 43 -16.52 18.91 1.54
N ARG A 44 -16.43 18.00 2.52
CA ARG A 44 -17.26 16.78 2.61
C ARG A 44 -17.23 15.95 1.32
N LEU A 45 -16.03 15.76 0.75
CA LEU A 45 -15.87 15.01 -0.51
C LEU A 45 -16.09 13.50 -0.34
N VAL A 46 -16.02 12.99 0.90
CA VAL A 46 -16.32 11.61 1.25
C VAL A 46 -17.69 11.55 1.93
N GLU A 47 -18.58 10.73 1.38
CA GLU A 47 -19.87 10.42 1.99
C GLU A 47 -19.70 9.34 3.07
N THR A 48 -20.16 9.61 4.29
CA THR A 48 -20.12 8.63 5.38
C THR A 48 -21.28 7.65 5.27
N THR A 49 -20.97 6.37 5.34
CA THR A 49 -21.94 5.27 5.26
C THR A 49 -21.59 4.19 6.30
N GLU A 50 -22.35 3.10 6.35
CA GLU A 50 -21.97 1.92 7.15
C GLU A 50 -20.66 1.27 6.67
N PHE A 51 -20.27 1.49 5.41
CA PHE A 51 -19.04 0.95 4.83
C PHE A 51 -17.86 1.91 4.90
N VAL A 52 -18.13 3.22 5.00
CA VAL A 52 -17.16 4.31 5.02
C VAL A 52 -17.41 5.13 6.28
N THR A 53 -16.67 4.81 7.35
CA THR A 53 -16.89 5.39 8.67
C THR A 53 -15.71 6.27 9.07
N PRO A 54 -15.94 7.48 9.58
CA PRO A 54 -14.86 8.29 10.13
C PRO A 54 -14.29 7.59 11.36
N VAL A 55 -12.98 7.67 11.53
CA VAL A 55 -12.27 7.16 12.70
C VAL A 55 -11.55 8.32 13.40
N LYS A 56 -11.21 8.12 14.67
CA LYS A 56 -10.41 9.08 15.42
C LYS A 56 -9.05 9.27 14.76
N GLU A 57 -8.44 10.42 15.05
CA GLU A 57 -7.05 10.70 14.71
C GLU A 57 -6.15 9.49 15.00
N ILE A 58 -5.29 9.18 14.03
CA ILE A 58 -4.27 8.16 14.17
C ILE A 58 -2.95 8.88 14.38
N SER A 59 -2.39 8.77 15.58
CA SER A 59 -1.03 9.18 15.91
C SER A 59 -0.16 7.93 16.03
N GLY A 60 0.48 7.54 14.91
CA GLY A 60 1.35 6.38 14.85
C GLY A 60 2.78 6.65 15.35
N PRO A 61 3.70 5.67 15.24
CA PRO A 61 5.10 5.88 15.60
C PRO A 61 5.74 7.04 14.84
N GLY A 62 6.47 7.90 15.57
CA GLY A 62 7.13 9.06 14.98
C GLY A 62 6.12 10.05 14.42
N VAL A 63 6.16 10.29 13.11
CA VAL A 63 5.30 11.27 12.43
C VAL A 63 4.19 10.63 11.60
N CYS A 64 4.08 9.30 11.62
CA CYS A 64 3.02 8.58 10.92
C CYS A 64 1.65 8.93 11.49
N GLY A 65 0.64 9.03 10.64
CA GLY A 65 -0.70 9.33 11.12
C GLY A 65 -1.57 10.08 10.13
N MET A 66 -2.79 10.37 10.58
CA MET A 66 -3.86 11.05 9.87
C MET A 66 -4.76 11.75 10.90
N LEU A 67 -5.23 12.95 10.60
CA LEU A 67 -6.02 13.75 11.54
C LEU A 67 -7.45 13.25 11.67
N GLN A 68 -8.10 12.94 10.56
CA GLN A 68 -9.49 12.49 10.48
C GLN A 68 -9.63 11.46 9.35
N PRO A 69 -9.11 10.24 9.55
CA PRO A 69 -9.17 9.20 8.53
C PRO A 69 -10.54 8.52 8.46
N TYR A 70 -10.71 7.70 7.42
CA TYR A 70 -11.86 6.84 7.24
C TYR A 70 -11.45 5.38 7.27
N ARG A 71 -12.23 4.57 7.98
CA ARG A 71 -12.22 3.12 7.85
C ARG A 71 -13.18 2.74 6.75
N VAL A 72 -12.71 1.95 5.80
CA VAL A 72 -13.46 1.55 4.61
C VAL A 72 -13.50 0.03 4.49
N THR A 73 -14.70 -0.51 4.29
CA THR A 73 -14.92 -1.95 4.06
C THR A 73 -15.44 -2.23 2.64
N ARG A 74 -16.08 -1.23 2.01
CA ARG A 74 -16.59 -1.30 0.64
C ARG A 74 -16.45 0.07 -0.04
N LEU A 75 -16.25 0.06 -1.35
CA LEU A 75 -16.21 1.24 -2.22
C LEU A 75 -17.42 1.24 -3.17
N GLY A 76 -17.60 2.31 -3.94
CA GLY A 76 -18.60 2.42 -4.99
C GLY A 76 -20.01 2.34 -4.42
N LYS A 77 -20.28 3.10 -3.35
CA LYS A 77 -21.56 3.10 -2.61
C LYS A 77 -21.96 1.71 -2.10
N GLY A 78 -20.97 0.92 -1.68
CA GLY A 78 -21.20 -0.43 -1.15
C GLY A 78 -21.35 -1.51 -2.23
N THR A 79 -21.05 -1.24 -3.50
CA THR A 79 -21.11 -2.28 -4.54
C THR A 79 -19.87 -3.17 -4.56
N VAL A 80 -18.70 -2.65 -4.15
CA VAL A 80 -17.42 -3.36 -4.25
C VAL A 80 -16.83 -3.62 -2.87
N ALA A 81 -16.67 -4.88 -2.50
CA ALA A 81 -16.04 -5.27 -1.25
C ALA A 81 -14.53 -4.98 -1.24
N LEU A 82 -13.97 -4.70 -0.07
CA LEU A 82 -12.53 -4.80 0.14
C LEU A 82 -12.24 -6.08 0.90
N LYS A 83 -11.33 -6.90 0.37
CA LYS A 83 -10.96 -8.21 0.96
C LYS A 83 -10.56 -8.09 2.43
N GLN A 84 -9.96 -6.96 2.79
CA GLN A 84 -9.71 -6.54 4.16
C GLN A 84 -10.14 -5.09 4.33
N ARG A 85 -10.43 -4.73 5.58
CA ARG A 85 -10.70 -3.33 5.94
C ARG A 85 -9.46 -2.48 5.67
N VAL A 86 -9.67 -1.31 5.09
CA VAL A 86 -8.60 -0.34 4.80
C VAL A 86 -8.80 0.93 5.61
N THR A 87 -7.73 1.70 5.79
CA THR A 87 -7.77 3.02 6.42
C THR A 87 -7.09 4.04 5.52
N LEU A 88 -7.82 5.09 5.17
CA LEU A 88 -7.39 6.11 4.21
C LEU A 88 -7.69 7.52 4.73
N ALA A 89 -6.84 8.47 4.36
CA ALA A 89 -7.16 9.89 4.49
C ALA A 89 -8.21 10.29 3.42
N CYS A 90 -8.96 11.35 3.70
CA CYS A 90 -10.01 11.86 2.81
C CYS A 90 -9.57 12.02 1.34
N PRO A 91 -8.40 12.62 1.02
CA PRO A 91 -8.00 12.83 -0.37
C PRO A 91 -7.79 11.52 -1.13
N ALA A 92 -7.11 10.54 -0.53
CA ALA A 92 -6.85 9.26 -1.17
C ALA A 92 -8.13 8.42 -1.34
N LEU A 93 -9.06 8.49 -0.38
CA LEU A 93 -10.36 7.84 -0.52
C LEU A 93 -11.18 8.47 -1.65
N THR A 94 -11.18 9.80 -1.76
CA THR A 94 -11.88 10.51 -2.84
C THR A 94 -11.37 10.08 -4.21
N GLU A 95 -10.05 10.01 -4.40
CA GLU A 95 -9.47 9.56 -5.67
C GLU A 95 -9.71 8.07 -5.92
N ALA A 96 -9.72 7.23 -4.88
CA ALA A 96 -10.01 5.80 -5.02
C ALA A 96 -11.45 5.54 -5.47
N GLU A 97 -12.44 6.27 -4.92
CA GLU A 97 -13.84 6.18 -5.33
C GLU A 97 -14.02 6.63 -6.79
N ALA A 98 -13.39 7.74 -7.17
CA ALA A 98 -13.46 8.24 -8.54
C ALA A 98 -12.73 7.33 -9.54
N TRP A 99 -11.58 6.77 -9.16
CA TRP A 99 -10.87 5.77 -9.96
C TRP A 99 -11.69 4.49 -10.17
N LEU A 100 -12.40 4.06 -9.13
CA LEU A 100 -13.31 2.92 -9.21
C LEU A 100 -14.44 3.17 -10.22
N ALA A 101 -15.12 4.30 -10.08
CA ALA A 101 -16.27 4.68 -10.89
C ALA A 101 -15.89 4.93 -12.36
N ASP A 102 -14.81 5.67 -12.60
CA ASP A 102 -14.52 6.23 -13.92
C ASP A 102 -13.54 5.34 -14.72
N THR A 103 -12.92 4.34 -14.09
CA THR A 103 -11.94 3.47 -14.77
C THR A 103 -12.12 2.00 -14.46
N ILE A 104 -12.05 1.59 -13.18
CA ILE A 104 -11.99 0.16 -12.84
C ILE A 104 -13.28 -0.56 -13.26
N GLN A 105 -14.45 -0.02 -12.92
CA GLN A 105 -15.71 -0.65 -13.28
C GLN A 105 -15.98 -0.64 -14.79
N PRO A 106 -15.80 0.50 -15.51
CA PRO A 106 -15.91 0.50 -16.96
C PRO A 106 -14.94 -0.46 -17.65
N ALA A 107 -13.68 -0.55 -17.18
CA ALA A 107 -12.69 -1.46 -17.74
C ALA A 107 -13.09 -2.93 -17.51
N ALA A 108 -13.60 -3.27 -16.32
CA ALA A 108 -14.08 -4.62 -16.04
C ALA A 108 -15.25 -5.00 -16.96
N ASN A 109 -16.22 -4.11 -17.13
CA ASN A 109 -17.31 -4.33 -18.09
C ASN A 109 -16.80 -4.45 -19.53
N LEU A 110 -15.80 -3.63 -19.90
CA LEU A 110 -15.25 -3.63 -21.26
C LEU A 110 -14.56 -4.95 -21.60
N TYR A 111 -13.67 -5.43 -20.74
CA TYR A 111 -12.82 -6.60 -21.02
C TYR A 111 -13.44 -7.91 -20.56
N PHE A 112 -14.35 -7.86 -19.59
CA PHE A 112 -14.91 -9.03 -18.95
C PHE A 112 -16.44 -9.10 -19.04
N GLY A 113 -17.15 -8.01 -19.38
CA GLY A 113 -18.62 -8.00 -19.34
C GLY A 113 -19.19 -8.22 -17.93
N GLN A 114 -18.35 -8.07 -16.90
CA GLN A 114 -18.67 -8.33 -15.52
C GLN A 114 -18.09 -7.21 -14.66
N PRO A 115 -18.84 -6.68 -13.68
CA PRO A 115 -18.31 -5.69 -12.77
C PRO A 115 -17.33 -6.33 -11.78
N VAL A 116 -16.43 -5.51 -11.24
CA VAL A 116 -15.65 -5.86 -10.05
C VAL A 116 -16.60 -5.92 -8.86
N ALA A 117 -16.54 -7.00 -8.09
CA ALA A 117 -17.31 -7.22 -6.87
C ALA A 117 -16.44 -7.15 -5.60
N GLU A 118 -15.14 -7.42 -5.70
CA GLU A 118 -14.20 -7.29 -4.59
C GLU A 118 -12.81 -6.85 -5.08
N ILE A 119 -12.12 -6.05 -4.27
CA ILE A 119 -10.73 -5.63 -4.48
C ILE A 119 -9.88 -6.08 -3.28
N ASN A 120 -8.72 -6.67 -3.57
CA ASN A 120 -7.70 -6.93 -2.58
C ASN A 120 -6.69 -5.78 -2.57
N ALA A 121 -6.77 -4.92 -1.55
CA ALA A 121 -5.96 -3.71 -1.41
C ALA A 121 -5.24 -3.57 -0.05
N GLY A 122 -3.95 -3.23 -0.07
CA GLY A 122 -3.18 -2.80 1.09
C GLY A 122 -3.24 -1.29 1.26
N THR A 123 -3.28 -0.80 2.51
CA THR A 123 -3.31 0.64 2.84
C THR A 123 -2.45 0.94 4.08
N TYR A 124 -2.92 1.83 4.97
CA TYR A 124 -2.15 2.41 6.07
C TYR A 124 -1.17 1.43 6.74
N ALA A 125 0.10 1.79 6.69
CA ALA A 125 1.18 1.10 7.36
C ALA A 125 2.30 2.10 7.63
N CYS A 126 2.64 2.32 8.90
CA CYS A 126 3.73 3.21 9.29
C CYS A 126 5.08 2.53 9.00
N ARG A 127 5.68 2.87 7.86
CA ARG A 127 6.93 2.26 7.38
C ARG A 127 7.67 3.12 6.36
N GLY A 128 8.98 2.87 6.24
CA GLY A 128 9.80 3.37 5.15
C GLY A 128 9.37 2.82 3.78
N ARG A 129 9.65 3.56 2.72
CA ARG A 129 9.41 3.12 1.34
C ARG A 129 10.07 1.77 1.08
N ASN A 130 9.38 0.91 0.33
CA ASN A 130 9.82 -0.46 0.02
C ASN A 130 10.16 -1.32 1.27
N ASN A 131 9.59 -1.00 2.45
CA ASN A 131 9.92 -1.61 3.74
C ASN A 131 11.41 -1.47 4.15
N GLN A 132 12.12 -0.47 3.62
CA GLN A 132 13.53 -0.27 3.92
C GLN A 132 13.70 0.60 5.16
N ALA A 133 14.47 0.10 6.13
CA ALA A 133 14.80 0.85 7.34
C ALA A 133 15.64 2.09 6.98
N GLY A 134 15.27 3.25 7.54
CA GLY A 134 15.95 4.52 7.28
C GLY A 134 15.64 5.18 5.93
N ALA A 135 14.83 4.56 5.08
CA ALA A 135 14.30 5.22 3.89
C ALA A 135 13.22 6.25 4.25
N LYS A 136 13.02 7.25 3.37
CA LYS A 136 11.88 8.17 3.46
C LYS A 136 10.58 7.40 3.70
N LEU A 137 9.70 7.89 4.56
CA LEU A 137 8.40 7.28 4.81
C LEU A 137 7.58 7.15 3.52
N SER A 138 6.85 6.04 3.43
CA SER A 138 5.87 5.82 2.38
C SER A 138 4.62 6.68 2.63
N GLU A 139 3.88 7.03 1.57
CA GLU A 139 2.57 7.66 1.74
C GLU A 139 1.54 6.73 2.41
N HIS A 140 1.80 5.43 2.47
CA HIS A 140 1.07 4.50 3.35
C HIS A 140 1.13 4.91 4.82
N SER A 141 2.21 5.55 5.27
CA SER A 141 2.36 6.05 6.65
C SER A 141 1.42 7.21 6.98
N PHE A 142 0.76 7.78 5.97
CA PHE A 142 -0.13 8.93 6.08
C PHE A 142 -1.52 8.64 5.48
N GLY A 143 -1.82 7.36 5.18
CA GLY A 143 -3.06 6.91 4.53
C GLY A 143 -3.35 7.59 3.20
N ASN A 144 -2.30 8.04 2.51
CA ASN A 144 -2.36 8.70 1.21
C ASN A 144 -2.02 7.73 0.06
N ALA A 145 -2.03 6.42 0.31
CA ALA A 145 -1.63 5.40 -0.65
C ALA A 145 -2.48 4.13 -0.59
N LEU A 146 -2.55 3.43 -1.72
CA LEU A 146 -3.14 2.11 -1.87
C LEU A 146 -2.21 1.20 -2.69
N ASP A 147 -2.13 -0.06 -2.30
CA ASP A 147 -1.50 -1.12 -3.08
C ASP A 147 -2.61 -2.06 -3.55
N ILE A 148 -2.87 -2.20 -4.84
CA ILE A 148 -3.89 -3.11 -5.38
C ILE A 148 -3.24 -4.41 -5.84
N MET A 149 -3.62 -5.53 -5.24
CA MET A 149 -3.05 -6.85 -5.53
C MET A 149 -3.93 -7.69 -6.47
N SER A 150 -5.26 -7.57 -6.37
CA SER A 150 -6.18 -8.32 -7.23
C SER A 150 -7.60 -7.75 -7.25
N PHE A 151 -8.35 -8.15 -8.26
CA PHE A 151 -9.78 -7.89 -8.44
C PHE A 151 -10.52 -9.22 -8.55
N LYS A 152 -11.68 -9.32 -7.91
CA LYS A 152 -12.63 -10.44 -8.11
C LYS A 152 -13.89 -9.87 -8.76
N LEU A 153 -14.28 -10.46 -9.88
CA LEU A 153 -15.47 -10.08 -10.63
C LEU A 153 -16.74 -10.70 -10.01
N ALA A 154 -17.91 -10.21 -10.41
CA ALA A 154 -19.20 -10.71 -9.93
C ALA A 154 -19.44 -12.21 -10.24
N ASP A 155 -18.85 -12.72 -11.32
CA ASP A 155 -18.88 -14.15 -11.69
C ASP A 155 -17.86 -15.00 -10.91
N GLY A 156 -17.09 -14.40 -10.00
CA GLY A 156 -16.08 -15.06 -9.19
C GLY A 156 -14.69 -15.14 -9.83
N TYR A 157 -14.53 -14.69 -11.08
CA TYR A 157 -13.23 -14.68 -11.74
C TYR A 157 -12.26 -13.72 -11.03
N VAL A 158 -11.03 -14.18 -10.77
CA VAL A 158 -10.02 -13.40 -10.04
C VAL A 158 -8.88 -12.99 -10.95
N ILE A 159 -8.69 -11.68 -11.09
CA ILE A 159 -7.59 -11.06 -11.83
C ILE A 159 -6.54 -10.63 -10.80
N THR A 160 -5.42 -11.34 -10.72
CA THR A 160 -4.28 -10.89 -9.90
C THR A 160 -3.40 -9.94 -10.70
N VAL A 161 -2.85 -8.90 -10.06
CA VAL A 161 -1.91 -8.00 -10.76
C VAL A 161 -0.67 -8.78 -11.19
N LYS A 162 -0.09 -9.58 -10.30
CA LYS A 162 1.08 -10.43 -10.60
C LYS A 162 0.90 -11.32 -11.83
N GLY A 163 -0.23 -12.05 -11.91
CA GLY A 163 -0.50 -12.97 -13.01
C GLY A 163 -1.01 -12.27 -14.26
N GLY A 164 -2.01 -11.40 -14.09
CA GLY A 164 -2.70 -10.72 -15.19
C GLY A 164 -1.80 -9.73 -15.95
N TRP A 165 -0.74 -9.20 -15.32
CA TRP A 165 0.16 -8.24 -15.99
C TRP A 165 0.84 -8.83 -17.24
N ARG A 166 1.02 -10.15 -17.31
CA ARG A 166 1.48 -10.88 -18.50
C ARG A 166 0.55 -12.06 -18.83
N GLY A 167 -0.71 -11.96 -18.40
CA GLY A 167 -1.71 -13.02 -18.51
C GLY A 167 -2.41 -13.00 -19.87
N THR A 168 -3.69 -13.30 -19.88
CA THR A 168 -4.53 -13.22 -21.08
C THR A 168 -4.62 -11.79 -21.63
N GLU A 169 -5.01 -11.65 -22.90
CA GLU A 169 -5.19 -10.33 -23.52
C GLU A 169 -6.21 -9.47 -22.74
N ALA A 170 -7.29 -10.08 -22.24
CA ALA A 170 -8.31 -9.39 -21.45
C ALA A 170 -7.76 -8.89 -20.10
N GLU A 171 -7.01 -9.73 -19.37
CA GLU A 171 -6.39 -9.32 -18.11
C GLU A 171 -5.35 -8.21 -18.31
N GLN A 172 -4.52 -8.34 -19.35
CA GLN A 172 -3.53 -7.32 -19.68
C GLN A 172 -4.22 -6.00 -20.02
N GLY A 173 -5.23 -6.02 -20.90
CA GLY A 173 -5.99 -4.85 -21.32
C GLY A 173 -6.66 -4.14 -20.14
N PHE A 174 -7.39 -4.90 -19.31
CA PHE A 174 -8.00 -4.36 -18.09
C PHE A 174 -6.98 -3.74 -17.15
N LEU A 175 -5.88 -4.43 -16.83
CA LEU A 175 -4.86 -3.88 -15.94
C LEU A 175 -4.16 -2.66 -16.54
N ARG A 176 -4.13 -2.50 -17.87
CA ARG A 176 -3.56 -1.30 -18.53
C ARG A 176 -4.49 -0.11 -18.42
N GLU A 177 -5.80 -0.30 -18.61
CA GLU A 177 -6.79 0.75 -18.35
C GLU A 177 -6.73 1.18 -16.89
N VAL A 178 -6.77 0.23 -15.97
CA VAL A 178 -6.70 0.47 -14.52
C VAL A 178 -5.44 1.28 -14.18
N PHE A 179 -4.27 0.88 -14.69
CA PHE A 179 -3.01 1.59 -14.49
C PHE A 179 -3.02 3.02 -15.07
N LEU A 180 -3.46 3.21 -16.32
CA LEU A 180 -3.45 4.53 -16.95
C LEU A 180 -4.49 5.47 -16.36
N GLY A 181 -5.67 4.97 -15.99
CA GLY A 181 -6.67 5.76 -15.26
C GLY A 181 -6.17 6.18 -13.88
N ALA A 182 -5.36 5.35 -13.21
CA ALA A 182 -4.68 5.77 -11.99
C ALA A 182 -3.71 6.91 -12.26
N CYS A 183 -2.93 6.87 -13.34
CA CYS A 183 -1.96 7.92 -13.67
C CYS A 183 -2.58 9.29 -13.92
N ALA A 184 -3.87 9.35 -14.25
CA ALA A 184 -4.61 10.60 -14.40
C ALA A 184 -5.04 11.22 -13.05
N ARG A 185 -5.03 10.44 -11.96
CA ARG A 185 -5.59 10.80 -10.65
C ARG A 185 -4.55 10.94 -9.56
N PHE A 186 -3.63 9.99 -9.51
CA PHE A 186 -2.62 9.89 -8.47
C PHE A 186 -1.31 10.55 -8.88
N SER A 187 -0.54 11.02 -7.90
CA SER A 187 0.76 11.65 -8.18
C SER A 187 1.90 10.67 -8.29
N THR A 188 1.74 9.46 -7.73
CA THR A 188 2.60 8.32 -7.99
C THR A 188 1.74 7.13 -8.39
N VAL A 189 2.12 6.46 -9.47
CA VAL A 189 1.59 5.16 -9.86
C VAL A 189 2.75 4.28 -10.27
N LEU A 190 2.94 3.17 -9.56
CA LEU A 190 3.98 2.18 -9.82
C LEU A 190 3.33 0.81 -9.99
N ALA A 191 3.41 0.27 -11.19
CA ALA A 191 2.90 -1.05 -11.53
C ALA A 191 4.05 -2.03 -11.89
N PRO A 192 3.78 -3.32 -12.16
CA PRO A 192 4.82 -4.26 -12.52
C PRO A 192 5.64 -3.80 -13.73
N GLY A 193 6.96 -3.83 -13.57
CA GLY A 193 7.92 -3.26 -14.52
C GLY A 193 8.47 -1.89 -14.12
N SER A 194 7.92 -1.23 -13.09
CA SER A 194 8.52 -0.01 -12.53
C SER A 194 9.83 -0.30 -11.80
N ASN A 195 9.80 -1.30 -10.93
CA ASN A 195 10.96 -1.83 -10.19
C ASN A 195 10.57 -3.18 -9.54
N VAL A 196 11.52 -3.80 -8.83
CA VAL A 196 11.33 -5.11 -8.19
C VAL A 196 10.33 -5.13 -7.05
N PHE A 197 10.05 -4.00 -6.40
CA PHE A 197 9.13 -3.94 -5.26
C PHE A 197 7.66 -3.89 -5.66
N HIS A 198 7.36 -3.55 -6.92
CA HIS A 198 6.00 -3.35 -7.43
C HIS A 198 5.62 -4.40 -8.48
N TYR A 199 6.24 -5.58 -8.43
CA TYR A 199 6.06 -6.63 -9.44
C TYR A 199 4.74 -7.39 -9.30
N ASP A 200 4.08 -7.31 -8.14
CA ASP A 200 2.89 -8.09 -7.80
C ASP A 200 1.66 -7.23 -7.44
N HIS A 201 1.77 -5.91 -7.47
CA HIS A 201 0.69 -4.96 -7.18
C HIS A 201 0.84 -3.65 -7.97
N ILE A 202 -0.26 -2.89 -8.03
CA ILE A 202 -0.25 -1.49 -8.50
C ILE A 202 -0.27 -0.61 -7.27
N HIS A 203 0.82 0.13 -7.04
CA HIS A 203 0.90 1.15 -5.99
C HIS A 203 0.41 2.48 -6.54
N VAL A 204 -0.44 3.17 -5.78
CA VAL A 204 -0.87 4.54 -6.05
C VAL A 204 -0.69 5.40 -4.81
N ASP A 205 -0.26 6.65 -4.97
CA ASP A 205 -0.21 7.62 -3.87
C ASP A 205 -0.41 9.08 -4.31
N LEU A 206 -0.60 9.95 -3.32
CA LEU A 206 -0.74 11.41 -3.47
C LEU A 206 0.51 12.19 -3.01
N ALA A 207 1.70 11.59 -3.09
CA ALA A 207 2.96 12.23 -2.70
C ALA A 207 3.18 13.55 -3.46
N ARG A 208 3.65 14.57 -2.73
CA ARG A 208 4.18 15.79 -3.33
C ARG A 208 5.64 15.59 -3.77
N HIS A 209 5.88 15.75 -5.07
CA HIS A 209 7.15 15.41 -5.72
C HIS A 209 8.04 16.61 -6.07
N ASP A 210 7.50 17.81 -5.96
CA ASP A 210 8.15 19.10 -6.16
C ASP A 210 7.39 20.18 -5.36
N PRO A 211 7.95 21.38 -5.12
CA PRO A 211 7.31 22.41 -4.30
C PRO A 211 5.91 22.82 -4.77
N ARG A 212 5.63 22.79 -6.08
CA ARG A 212 4.32 23.12 -6.65
C ARG A 212 3.35 21.93 -6.65
N GLY A 213 3.83 20.72 -6.38
CA GLY A 213 3.04 19.49 -6.38
C GLY A 213 2.45 19.14 -7.75
N LEU A 214 3.14 19.50 -8.83
CA LEU A 214 2.70 19.27 -10.21
C LEU A 214 3.37 18.06 -10.84
N ARG A 215 4.56 17.67 -10.37
CA ARG A 215 5.29 16.50 -10.86
C ARG A 215 4.50 15.24 -10.53
N ARG A 216 4.36 14.39 -11.54
CA ARG A 216 3.68 13.09 -11.49
C ARG A 216 4.68 12.00 -11.83
N ILE A 217 4.53 10.83 -11.22
CA ILE A 217 5.28 9.62 -11.53
C ILE A 217 4.26 8.58 -11.99
N CYS A 218 4.36 8.14 -13.24
CA CYS A 218 3.56 7.07 -13.80
C CYS A 218 4.51 6.07 -14.44
N GLN A 219 4.70 4.92 -13.80
CA GLN A 219 5.64 3.89 -14.24
C GLN A 219 5.00 2.48 -14.17
N PRO A 220 5.37 1.56 -15.07
CA PRO A 220 6.30 1.76 -16.18
C PRO A 220 5.66 2.52 -17.35
N LEU A 221 6.49 3.00 -18.28
CA LEU A 221 6.00 3.44 -19.58
C LEU A 221 5.58 2.21 -20.39
N ILE A 222 4.29 2.14 -20.76
CA ILE A 222 3.73 1.03 -21.53
C ILE A 222 3.32 1.47 -22.93
N LYS A 223 3.45 0.57 -23.90
CA LYS A 223 2.88 0.74 -25.23
C LYS A 223 1.45 0.19 -25.22
N PHE A 224 0.50 1.03 -24.84
CA PHE A 224 -0.91 0.67 -24.80
C PHE A 224 -1.74 1.89 -25.19
N THR A 225 -2.76 1.68 -26.03
CA THR A 225 -3.72 2.73 -26.37
C THR A 225 -4.99 2.49 -25.56
N PRO A 226 -5.35 3.42 -24.65
CA PRO A 226 -6.61 3.34 -23.92
C PRO A 226 -7.81 3.15 -24.84
N GLN A 227 -8.60 2.14 -24.54
CA GLN A 227 -9.90 1.85 -25.13
C GLN A 227 -11.01 2.61 -24.41
N LEU A 228 -10.77 3.09 -23.19
CA LEU A 228 -11.68 4.00 -22.47
C LEU A 228 -11.38 5.47 -22.81
N GLY A 229 -12.44 6.27 -22.88
CA GLY A 229 -12.39 7.73 -22.85
C GLY A 229 -12.07 8.25 -21.44
N ALA A 230 -11.84 9.56 -21.33
CA ALA A 230 -11.59 10.20 -20.03
C ALA A 230 -12.83 10.17 -19.10
N ASP A 231 -14.00 10.00 -19.69
CA ASP A 231 -15.32 9.83 -19.07
C ASP A 231 -15.63 8.37 -18.71
N GLY A 232 -14.69 7.45 -18.91
CA GLY A 232 -14.90 6.02 -18.68
C GLY A 232 -15.78 5.35 -19.73
N VAL A 233 -16.17 6.05 -20.80
CA VAL A 233 -16.97 5.47 -21.89
C VAL A 233 -16.05 4.76 -22.89
N PRO A 234 -16.38 3.54 -23.35
CA PRO A 234 -15.61 2.89 -24.40
C PRO A 234 -15.54 3.76 -25.66
N ARG A 235 -14.34 3.96 -26.19
CA ARG A 235 -14.12 4.71 -27.44
C ARG A 235 -14.78 3.98 -28.60
N ALA A 236 -15.18 4.71 -29.65
CA ALA A 236 -15.76 4.11 -30.86
C ALA A 236 -14.83 3.09 -31.55
N THR A 237 -13.52 3.21 -31.33
CA THR A 237 -12.51 2.27 -31.85
C THR A 237 -12.25 1.08 -30.93
N ALA A 238 -12.98 0.97 -29.82
CA ALA A 238 -12.79 -0.09 -28.85
C ALA A 238 -13.01 -1.45 -29.52
N ARG A 239 -12.00 -2.32 -29.43
CA ARG A 239 -12.11 -3.73 -29.88
C ARG A 239 -11.85 -4.71 -28.74
N PRO A 240 -12.61 -4.70 -27.65
CA PRO A 240 -12.58 -5.81 -26.72
C PRO A 240 -13.47 -6.90 -27.29
N ARG A 241 -12.90 -8.08 -27.57
CA ARG A 241 -13.71 -9.29 -27.62
C ARG A 241 -13.59 -9.88 -26.22
N PRO A 242 -14.63 -9.77 -25.35
CA PRO A 242 -14.63 -10.52 -24.11
C PRO A 242 -14.34 -11.97 -24.48
N PRO A 243 -13.33 -12.62 -23.89
CA PRO A 243 -13.07 -14.02 -24.19
C PRO A 243 -14.34 -14.80 -23.88
N GLU A 244 -14.70 -15.75 -24.74
CA GLU A 244 -15.78 -16.69 -24.46
C GLU A 244 -15.35 -17.51 -23.24
N ARG A 245 -15.84 -17.11 -22.05
CA ARG A 245 -15.43 -17.69 -20.78
C ARG A 245 -16.43 -18.75 -20.35
N LEU A 246 -15.89 -19.91 -19.97
CA LEU A 246 -16.59 -20.81 -19.07
C LEU A 246 -16.67 -20.12 -17.69
N PRO A 247 -17.83 -20.12 -17.02
CA PRO A 247 -17.96 -19.55 -15.68
C PRO A 247 -16.91 -20.15 -14.74
N ALA A 248 -16.43 -19.34 -13.79
CA ALA A 248 -15.55 -19.85 -12.75
C ALA A 248 -16.21 -21.06 -12.07
N PRO A 249 -15.49 -22.18 -11.87
CA PRO A 249 -16.04 -23.30 -11.14
C PRO A 249 -16.54 -22.80 -9.78
N PRO A 250 -17.69 -23.29 -9.29
CA PRO A 250 -18.26 -22.84 -8.02
C PRO A 250 -17.18 -22.93 -6.95
N GLN A 251 -17.04 -21.85 -6.18
CA GLN A 251 -16.07 -21.81 -5.08
C GLN A 251 -16.37 -23.02 -4.18
N ALA A 252 -15.33 -23.80 -3.86
CA ALA A 252 -15.47 -24.86 -2.87
C ALA A 252 -16.09 -24.23 -1.60
N PRO A 253 -16.96 -24.96 -0.88
CA PRO A 253 -17.51 -24.47 0.38
C PRO A 253 -16.39 -23.88 1.20
N ILE A 254 -16.57 -22.63 1.65
CA ILE A 254 -15.68 -22.05 2.63
C ILE A 254 -15.80 -22.97 3.83
N ASP A 255 -14.74 -23.68 4.17
CA ASP A 255 -14.61 -24.32 5.47
C ASP A 255 -14.70 -23.16 6.47
N VAL A 256 -15.91 -22.89 6.94
CA VAL A 256 -16.11 -22.05 8.11
C VAL A 256 -15.44 -22.86 9.20
N GLU A 257 -14.24 -22.43 9.57
CA GLU A 257 -13.60 -22.90 10.78
C GLU A 257 -14.55 -22.48 11.90
N GLU A 258 -15.40 -23.42 12.29
CA GLU A 258 -16.34 -23.26 13.38
C GLU A 258 -15.49 -22.91 14.60
N ASP A 259 -15.68 -21.71 15.15
CA ASP A 259 -14.99 -21.28 16.36
C ASP A 259 -15.22 -22.37 17.42
N ASP A 260 -14.19 -23.18 17.67
CA ASP A 260 -14.13 -24.12 18.80
C ASP A 260 -13.62 -23.32 20.01
N PRO A 261 -14.50 -22.87 20.92
CA PRO A 261 -14.09 -22.08 22.07
C PRO A 261 -13.25 -22.87 23.09
N TYR A 262 -13.00 -24.17 22.88
CA TYR A 262 -12.26 -25.02 23.81
C TYR A 262 -11.04 -25.75 23.21
N GLY A 263 -10.74 -25.58 21.91
CA GLY A 263 -9.49 -26.02 21.29
C GLY A 263 -9.16 -27.50 21.48
N VAL A 264 -10.14 -28.39 21.31
CA VAL A 264 -9.99 -29.85 21.57
C VAL A 264 -9.96 -30.71 20.30
N THR A 265 -10.15 -30.15 19.11
CA THR A 265 -9.98 -30.92 17.87
C THR A 265 -8.52 -31.00 17.42
N PRO A 266 -7.92 -32.22 17.30
CA PRO A 266 -6.57 -32.37 16.81
C PRO A 266 -6.48 -32.04 15.31
N MET A 267 -5.54 -31.18 14.93
CA MET A 267 -5.26 -30.90 13.53
C MET A 267 -4.83 -32.16 12.78
N SER A 268 -5.56 -32.45 11.70
CA SER A 268 -5.13 -33.28 10.56
C SER A 268 -4.86 -34.76 10.82
N ALA A 269 -5.93 -35.56 10.91
CA ALA A 269 -5.87 -36.92 10.37
C ALA A 269 -6.00 -36.82 8.84
N ARG A 270 -4.91 -37.10 8.12
CA ARG A 270 -4.94 -37.35 6.66
C ARG A 270 -6.00 -38.41 6.38
N GLN A 271 -7.13 -38.01 5.80
CA GLN A 271 -8.02 -38.97 5.14
C GLN A 271 -7.25 -39.56 3.94
N PRO A 272 -7.13 -40.90 3.82
CA PRO A 272 -6.58 -41.49 2.63
C PRO A 272 -7.53 -41.24 1.44
N ALA A 273 -6.96 -40.77 0.34
CA ALA A 273 -7.67 -40.52 -0.90
C ALA A 273 -8.40 -41.80 -1.37
N ARG A 274 -9.68 -41.65 -1.71
CA ARG A 274 -10.51 -42.70 -2.32
C ARG A 274 -10.01 -42.93 -3.76
N PRO A 275 -9.68 -44.16 -4.18
CA PRO A 275 -9.17 -44.40 -5.52
C PRO A 275 -10.29 -44.27 -6.57
N PRO A 276 -10.01 -43.71 -7.76
CA PRO A 276 -10.96 -43.74 -8.87
C PRO A 276 -11.09 -45.17 -9.43
N ALA A 277 -12.28 -45.48 -9.93
CA ALA A 277 -12.65 -46.77 -10.48
C ALA A 277 -11.73 -47.19 -11.65
N ALA A 278 -11.45 -48.49 -11.69
CA ALA A 278 -10.59 -49.15 -12.67
C ALA A 278 -11.05 -48.94 -14.12
N GLN A 279 -10.13 -48.56 -14.99
CA GLN A 279 -10.20 -48.83 -16.43
C GLN A 279 -8.98 -49.65 -16.85
N LEU A 280 -9.26 -50.59 -17.74
CA LEU A 280 -8.51 -51.79 -18.07
C LEU A 280 -7.15 -51.56 -18.74
N ALA A 281 -6.27 -52.52 -18.50
CA ALA A 281 -4.88 -52.62 -18.91
C ALA A 281 -4.64 -52.77 -20.43
N HIS A 282 -3.46 -52.33 -20.89
CA HIS A 282 -2.67 -52.93 -21.97
C HIS A 282 -1.18 -52.84 -21.58
N GLY A 283 -0.48 -53.99 -21.51
CA GLY A 283 0.97 -54.09 -21.21
C GLY A 283 1.86 -53.99 -22.46
N PRO A 284 3.14 -54.46 -22.43
CA PRO A 284 4.26 -53.84 -21.69
C PRO A 284 5.56 -53.64 -22.53
N ALA A 285 6.44 -52.74 -22.03
CA ALA A 285 7.94 -52.74 -22.03
C ALA A 285 8.72 -52.70 -23.40
N PRO A 286 10.01 -52.25 -23.48
CA PRO A 286 11.05 -52.32 -22.43
C PRO A 286 12.08 -51.16 -22.25
N VAL A 287 12.47 -50.98 -20.98
CA VAL A 287 13.84 -50.97 -20.39
C VAL A 287 14.87 -49.90 -20.82
N GLY A 288 15.34 -49.13 -19.83
CA GLY A 288 16.51 -48.24 -19.93
C GLY A 288 16.99 -47.65 -18.59
N ARG A 289 17.59 -48.51 -17.74
CA ARG A 289 18.75 -48.30 -16.84
C ARG A 289 19.00 -46.95 -16.09
N SER A 290 18.89 -47.04 -14.76
CA SER A 290 19.85 -46.64 -13.67
C SER A 290 20.34 -45.18 -13.46
N ALA A 291 19.75 -44.53 -12.42
CA ALA A 291 20.30 -43.86 -11.19
C ALA A 291 21.63 -43.05 -11.17
N PRO A 292 21.91 -42.17 -10.15
CA PRO A 292 21.10 -41.68 -9.00
C PRO A 292 21.05 -40.12 -8.82
N PRO A 293 20.27 -39.58 -7.86
CA PRO A 293 20.23 -38.14 -7.54
C PRO A 293 21.28 -37.71 -6.50
N VAL A 294 21.83 -36.51 -6.69
CA VAL A 294 22.74 -35.83 -5.75
C VAL A 294 21.91 -35.13 -4.66
N ALA A 295 22.12 -35.54 -3.42
CA ALA A 295 21.55 -34.92 -2.23
C ALA A 295 22.29 -33.61 -1.88
N TYR A 296 21.55 -32.51 -1.76
CA TYR A 296 22.06 -31.30 -1.11
C TYR A 296 21.89 -31.44 0.41
N ALA A 297 23.02 -31.60 1.11
CA ALA A 297 23.09 -31.56 2.56
C ALA A 297 22.96 -30.11 3.06
N ALA A 298 22.10 -29.90 4.06
CA ALA A 298 21.94 -28.66 4.78
C ALA A 298 23.09 -28.44 5.77
N ALA A 299 23.66 -27.22 5.79
CA ALA A 299 24.69 -26.80 6.74
C ALA A 299 24.09 -26.43 8.11
N PRO A 300 24.82 -26.63 9.23
CA PRO A 300 24.31 -26.36 10.58
C PRO A 300 24.34 -24.87 10.93
N ARG A 301 23.32 -24.41 11.68
CA ARG A 301 23.21 -23.05 12.23
C ARG A 301 24.16 -22.84 13.41
N ALA A 302 24.88 -21.72 13.41
CA ALA A 302 25.67 -21.23 14.54
C ALA A 302 24.76 -20.59 15.63
N PRO A 303 25.16 -20.61 16.91
CA PRO A 303 24.34 -20.09 18.01
C PRO A 303 24.34 -18.56 18.06
N VAL A 304 23.16 -17.99 18.28
CA VAL A 304 22.92 -16.54 18.46
C VAL A 304 23.26 -16.15 19.89
N ALA A 305 24.17 -15.19 20.06
CA ALA A 305 24.48 -14.56 21.33
C ALA A 305 23.30 -13.70 21.82
N ARG A 306 22.90 -13.87 23.07
CA ARG A 306 21.86 -13.08 23.74
C ARG A 306 22.41 -11.69 24.12
N SER A 307 21.81 -10.63 23.61
CA SER A 307 22.03 -9.26 24.09
C SER A 307 21.31 -9.04 25.45
N PRO A 308 21.90 -8.27 26.38
CA PRO A 308 21.27 -7.96 27.66
C PRO A 308 20.16 -6.90 27.53
N ALA A 309 19.14 -7.02 28.39
CA ALA A 309 17.98 -6.13 28.46
C ALA A 309 18.37 -4.69 28.89
N PRO A 310 17.63 -3.66 28.41
CA PRO A 310 17.87 -2.28 28.84
C PRO A 310 17.35 -2.04 30.26
N ARG A 311 18.13 -1.28 31.04
CA ARG A 311 17.78 -0.80 32.38
C ARG A 311 16.71 0.29 32.27
N VAL A 312 15.67 0.18 33.10
CA VAL A 312 14.65 1.21 33.32
C VAL A 312 15.30 2.40 34.03
N ALA A 313 15.29 3.58 33.39
CA ALA A 313 15.65 4.83 34.04
C ALA A 313 14.41 5.46 34.69
N ALA A 314 14.56 5.90 35.94
CA ALA A 314 13.52 6.51 36.75
C ALA A 314 13.08 7.88 36.17
N ALA A 315 11.78 8.15 36.24
CA ALA A 315 11.16 9.41 35.87
C ALA A 315 11.55 10.53 36.85
N LEU A 316 11.95 11.69 36.31
CA LEU A 316 12.02 12.95 37.05
C LEU A 316 10.66 13.66 37.00
N PRO A 317 10.29 14.44 38.03
CA PRO A 317 9.00 15.13 38.09
C PRO A 317 8.94 16.31 37.10
N PRO A 318 7.73 16.74 36.68
CA PRO A 318 7.58 17.87 35.77
C PRO A 318 7.82 19.21 36.51
N GLU A 319 8.56 20.10 35.87
CA GLU A 319 8.69 21.50 36.30
C GLU A 319 7.55 22.33 35.69
N ASP A 320 6.91 23.14 36.55
CA ASP A 320 5.86 24.09 36.20
C ASP A 320 6.43 25.26 35.38
N PHE A 321 6.00 25.37 34.12
CA PHE A 321 6.18 26.59 33.34
C PHE A 321 4.86 27.34 33.22
N ALA A 322 4.76 28.43 33.98
CA ALA A 322 3.71 29.43 33.85
C ALA A 322 3.77 30.08 32.46
N ALA A 323 2.62 30.12 31.78
CA ALA A 323 2.45 30.79 30.50
C ALA A 323 2.31 32.30 30.70
N GLU A 324 3.21 33.09 30.09
CA GLU A 324 2.95 34.51 29.82
C GLU A 324 2.15 34.68 28.52
N PRO A 325 1.17 35.61 28.48
CA PRO A 325 0.36 35.84 27.29
C PRO A 325 1.09 36.73 26.27
N LEU A 326 1.28 36.21 25.05
CA LEU A 326 1.77 37.00 23.92
C LEU A 326 0.65 37.88 23.34
N SER A 327 0.92 39.18 23.32
CA SER A 327 0.09 40.25 22.79
C SER A 327 -0.10 40.12 21.27
N LEU A 328 -1.36 40.14 20.83
CA LEU A 328 -1.76 40.20 19.42
C LEU A 328 -1.68 41.65 18.92
N THR A 329 -0.71 41.93 18.05
CA THR A 329 -0.72 43.14 17.21
C THR A 329 -0.41 42.74 15.78
N ALA A 330 -1.39 42.91 14.88
CA ALA A 330 -1.25 42.70 13.45
C ALA A 330 -0.59 43.91 12.78
N PRO A 331 0.37 43.74 11.84
CA PRO A 331 0.73 44.78 10.90
C PRO A 331 -0.13 44.67 9.64
N GLY A 332 -0.54 45.85 9.16
CA GLY A 332 -1.50 46.06 8.10
C GLY A 332 -1.02 45.68 6.70
N LEU A 333 -2.03 45.49 5.87
CA LEU A 333 -1.98 45.51 4.42
C LEU A 333 -1.55 46.91 3.97
N ASP A 334 -0.52 47.00 3.12
CA ASP A 334 -0.37 48.00 2.07
C ASP A 334 0.92 47.71 1.29
N GLU A 335 0.81 47.21 0.05
CA GLU A 335 1.32 47.89 -1.16
C GLU A 335 1.25 47.00 -2.42
N PRO A 336 1.13 47.61 -3.63
CA PRO A 336 0.78 46.94 -4.86
C PRO A 336 1.98 46.46 -5.68
N ILE A 337 1.69 45.47 -6.52
CA ILE A 337 2.58 44.84 -7.50
C ILE A 337 2.86 45.81 -8.66
N TYR A 338 4.15 45.96 -9.00
CA TYR A 338 4.64 46.15 -10.37
C TYR A 338 5.86 45.25 -10.60
#